data_AF-A0A502KYI1-F1
#
_entry.id   AF-A0A502KYI1-F1
#
_cell.length_a   1.000
_cell.length_b   1.000
_cell.length_c   1.000
_cell.angle_alpha   90.00
_cell.angle_beta   90.00
_cell.angle_gamma   90.00
#
_symmetry.space_group_name_H-M   'P 1'
#
loop_
_entity.id
_entity.type
_entity.pdbx_description
1 polymer ?
#
loop_
_entity_poly.entity_id
_entity_poly.type
_entity_poly.pdbx_seq_one_letter_code
_entity_poly.pdbx_strand_id
1 'polypeptide(L)'
;MKNTKLIDRNELAVMLRTSPENISNQIYRGNQGINIPFSTKIGARRFWQLETVACWLKEQEDAQRELTKQLAEDKRQSSAANDLLYRPQNPRGIHLIKKKQ
;
A
#
# COMPACT_ATOMS: atom_id res chain seq x y z
N MET A 1 9.73 -34.01 -1.13
CA MET A 1 9.55 -33.57 0.28
C MET A 1 9.73 -32.06 0.28
N LYS A 2 8.74 -31.28 0.73
CA LYS A 2 8.90 -29.82 0.81
C LYS A 2 9.91 -29.52 1.92
N ASN A 3 11.01 -28.85 1.59
CA ASN A 3 12.00 -28.43 2.58
C ASN A 3 11.40 -27.30 3.43
N THR A 4 10.89 -27.64 4.62
CA THR A 4 10.44 -26.69 5.62
C THR A 4 11.65 -26.02 6.28
N LYS A 5 12.27 -25.09 5.56
CA LYS A 5 13.34 -24.26 6.14
C LYS A 5 12.71 -23.29 7.13
N LEU A 6 13.15 -23.38 8.39
CA LEU A 6 12.89 -22.38 9.42
C LEU A 6 13.98 -21.34 9.38
N ILE A 7 13.59 -20.08 9.47
CA ILE A 7 14.48 -18.94 9.59
C ILE A 7 14.32 -18.29 10.96
N ASP A 8 15.42 -17.73 11.46
CA ASP A 8 15.43 -17.01 12.73
C ASP A 8 15.03 -15.52 12.56
N ARG A 9 15.02 -14.80 13.69
CA ARG A 9 14.67 -13.38 13.72
C ARG A 9 15.64 -12.51 12.92
N ASN A 10 16.93 -12.85 12.89
CA ASN A 10 17.93 -12.06 12.20
C ASN A 10 17.83 -12.25 10.68
N GLU A 11 17.63 -13.50 10.23
CA GLU A 11 17.34 -13.79 8.84
C GLU A 11 16.06 -13.10 8.37
N LEU A 12 15.00 -13.13 9.18
CA LEU A 12 13.77 -12.38 8.89
C LEU A 12 14.03 -10.86 8.79
N ALA A 13 14.86 -10.32 9.69
CA ALA A 13 15.21 -8.89 9.68
C ALA A 13 15.87 -8.47 8.36
N VAL A 14 16.78 -9.30 7.84
CA VAL A 14 17.42 -9.09 6.54
C VAL A 14 16.39 -9.11 5.42
N MET A 15 15.48 -10.09 5.41
CA MET A 15 14.43 -10.19 4.38
C MET A 15 13.50 -8.99 4.36
N LEU A 16 13.09 -8.51 5.54
CA LEU A 16 12.21 -7.35 5.69
C LEU A 16 12.94 -6.01 5.64
N ARG A 17 14.28 -6.02 5.44
CA ARG A 17 15.14 -4.82 5.47
C ARG A 17 14.91 -3.97 6.72
N THR A 18 14.82 -4.62 7.87
CA THR A 18 14.54 -3.99 9.17
C THR A 18 15.51 -4.50 10.23
N SER A 19 15.37 -4.03 11.47
CA SER A 19 16.18 -4.50 12.59
C SER A 19 15.49 -5.62 13.39
N PRO A 20 16.25 -6.55 14.01
CA PRO A 20 15.68 -7.57 14.89
C PRO A 20 14.86 -7.00 16.05
N GLU A 21 15.25 -5.83 16.56
CA GLU A 21 14.55 -5.11 17.64
C GLU A 21 13.19 -4.62 17.17
N ASN A 22 13.11 -4.08 15.95
CA ASN A 22 11.83 -3.69 15.38
C ASN A 22 10.89 -4.90 15.26
N ILE A 23 11.39 -6.06 14.82
CA ILE A 23 10.58 -7.30 14.80
C ILE A 23 10.08 -7.64 16.21
N SER A 24 10.94 -7.62 17.21
CA SER A 24 10.55 -7.86 18.61
C SER A 24 9.49 -6.87 19.09
N ASN A 25 9.61 -5.60 18.73
CA ASN A 25 8.63 -4.56 19.05
C ASN A 25 7.29 -4.81 18.36
N GLN A 26 7.27 -5.23 17.09
CA GLN A 26 6.03 -5.57 16.39
C GLN A 26 5.33 -6.78 17.03
N ILE A 27 6.10 -7.79 17.47
CA ILE A 27 5.55 -8.94 18.21
C ILE A 27 4.94 -8.46 19.53
N TYR A 28 5.66 -7.63 20.30
CA TYR A 28 5.18 -7.09 21.57
C TYR A 28 3.89 -6.28 21.40
N ARG A 29 3.79 -5.50 20.31
CA ARG A 29 2.59 -4.69 19.98
C ARG A 29 1.43 -5.51 19.41
N GLY A 30 1.59 -6.81 19.19
CA GLY A 30 0.54 -7.66 18.61
C GLY A 30 0.34 -7.49 17.12
N ASN A 31 1.26 -6.83 16.41
CA ASN A 31 1.14 -6.50 14.98
C ASN A 31 1.56 -7.65 14.04
N GLN A 32 1.47 -8.90 14.52
CA GLN A 32 1.75 -10.07 13.68
C GLN A 32 0.63 -10.27 12.66
N GLY A 33 0.99 -10.63 11.43
CA GLY A 33 0.08 -10.72 10.29
C GLY A 33 -0.13 -9.40 9.55
N ILE A 34 0.13 -8.27 10.20
CA ILE A 34 -0.02 -6.92 9.62
C ILE A 34 1.33 -6.38 9.15
N ASN A 35 2.28 -6.20 10.08
CA ASN A 35 3.58 -5.59 9.79
C ASN A 35 4.70 -6.62 9.66
N ILE A 36 4.51 -7.81 10.24
CA ILE A 36 5.46 -8.93 10.19
C ILE A 36 4.69 -10.24 10.03
N PRO A 37 5.26 -11.27 9.39
CA PRO A 37 4.61 -12.56 9.26
C PRO A 37 4.44 -13.26 10.62
N PHE A 38 3.47 -14.17 10.70
CA PHE A 38 3.23 -14.97 11.89
C PHE A 38 4.45 -15.83 12.22
N SER A 39 4.82 -15.82 13.50
CA SER A 39 5.94 -16.60 14.02
C SER A 39 5.45 -17.87 14.72
N THR A 40 6.22 -18.94 14.65
CA THR A 40 6.06 -20.12 15.51
C THR A 40 7.03 -20.03 16.69
N LYS A 41 6.52 -20.18 17.92
CA LYS A 41 7.35 -20.22 19.13
C LYS A 41 7.81 -21.65 19.39
N ILE A 42 9.12 -21.86 19.49
CA ILE A 42 9.74 -23.16 19.82
C ILE A 42 10.67 -22.92 21.02
N GLY A 43 10.24 -23.35 22.21
CA GLY A 43 10.91 -23.04 23.46
C GLY A 43 10.95 -21.53 23.74
N ALA A 44 12.13 -21.00 24.02
CA ALA A 44 12.34 -19.56 24.24
C ALA A 44 12.50 -18.75 22.94
N ARG A 45 12.66 -19.41 21.79
CA ARG A 45 12.94 -18.76 20.50
C ARG A 45 11.71 -18.73 19.61
N ARG A 46 11.71 -17.81 18.65
CA ARG A 46 10.69 -17.69 17.61
C ARG A 46 11.34 -17.92 16.25
N PHE A 47 10.62 -18.63 15.40
CA PHE A 47 11.04 -19.01 14.07
C PHE A 47 9.93 -18.70 13.07
N TRP A 48 10.32 -18.55 11.82
CA TRP A 48 9.41 -18.37 10.71
C TRP A 48 9.68 -19.41 9.65
N GLN A 49 8.63 -19.90 9.01
CA GLN A 49 8.79 -20.79 7.86
C GLN A 49 9.09 -19.96 6.62
N LEU A 50 10.19 -20.27 5.93
CA LEU A 50 10.63 -19.49 4.77
C LEU A 50 9.56 -19.42 3.67
N GLU A 51 8.89 -20.54 3.36
CA GLU A 51 7.81 -20.60 2.36
C GLU A 51 6.67 -19.65 2.73
N THR A 52 6.25 -19.66 3.99
CA THR A 52 5.20 -18.79 4.51
C THR A 52 5.59 -17.32 4.46
N VAL A 53 6.84 -16.99 4.82
CA VAL A 53 7.35 -15.61 4.73
C VAL A 53 7.38 -15.13 3.27
N ALA A 54 7.83 -15.97 2.35
CA ALA A 54 7.88 -15.64 0.93
C ALA A 54 6.46 -15.44 0.35
N CYS A 55 5.51 -16.30 0.72
CA CYS A 55 4.10 -16.15 0.32
C CYS A 55 3.52 -14.83 0.85
N TRP A 56 3.74 -14.54 2.13
CA TRP A 56 3.26 -13.31 2.76
C TRP A 56 3.84 -12.05 2.09
N LEU A 57 5.15 -12.04 1.78
CA LEU A 57 5.78 -10.92 1.08
C LEU A 57 5.15 -10.68 -0.30
N LYS A 58 4.90 -11.76 -1.05
CA LYS A 58 4.26 -11.67 -2.35
C LYS A 58 2.84 -11.11 -2.25
N GLU A 59 2.06 -11.56 -1.27
CA GLU A 59 0.71 -11.04 -1.00
C GLU A 59 0.73 -9.54 -0.66
N GLN A 60 1.72 -9.08 0.11
CA GLN A 60 1.89 -7.65 0.40
C GLN A 60 2.23 -6.84 -0.85
N GLU A 61 3.14 -7.34 -1.70
CA GLU A 61 3.49 -6.68 -2.96
C GLU A 61 2.29 -6.60 -3.92
N ASP A 62 1.53 -7.68 -4.05
CA ASP A 62 0.35 -7.72 -4.91
C ASP A 62 -0.75 -6.78 -4.39
N ALA A 63 -0.98 -6.75 -3.07
CA ALA A 63 -1.91 -5.81 -2.44
C ALA A 63 -1.50 -4.34 -2.66
N GLN A 64 -0.21 -4.03 -2.53
CA GLN A 64 0.31 -2.68 -2.81
C GLN A 64 0.14 -2.28 -4.27
N ARG A 65 0.39 -3.20 -5.20
CA ARG A 65 0.18 -2.96 -6.64
C ARG A 65 -1.27 -2.65 -6.94
N GLU A 66 -2.20 -3.41 -6.36
CA GLU A 66 -3.62 -3.21 -6.58
C GLU A 66 -4.12 -1.88 -6.00
N LEU A 67 -3.70 -1.56 -4.78
CA LEU A 67 -3.98 -0.25 -4.17
C LEU A 67 -3.46 0.91 -5.03
N THR A 68 -2.27 0.76 -5.61
CA THR A 68 -1.68 1.81 -6.47
C THR A 68 -2.48 2.01 -7.76
N LYS A 69 -3.03 0.94 -8.35
CA LYS A 69 -3.89 1.04 -9.53
C LYS A 69 -5.21 1.74 -9.21
N GLN A 70 -5.87 1.35 -8.12
CA GLN A 70 -7.12 1.98 -7.67
C GLN A 70 -6.93 3.48 -7.44
N LEU A 71 -5.86 3.87 -6.74
CA LEU A 71 -5.51 5.26 -6.53
C LEU A 71 -5.24 6.04 -7.83
N ALA A 72 -4.70 5.37 -8.86
CA ALA A 72 -4.48 5.99 -10.17
C ALA A 72 -5.79 6.16 -10.96
N GLU A 73 -6.72 5.21 -10.85
CA GLU A 73 -8.05 5.27 -11.47
C GLU A 73 -8.94 6.34 -10.82
N ASP A 74 -8.95 6.43 -9.50
CA ASP A 74 -9.68 7.45 -8.74
C ASP A 74 -9.20 8.88 -9.10
N LYS A 75 -7.88 9.06 -9.25
CA LYS A 75 -7.30 10.33 -9.71
C LYS A 75 -7.72 10.69 -11.14
N ARG A 76 -7.80 9.70 -12.04
CA ARG A 76 -8.27 9.93 -13.41
C ARG A 76 -9.75 10.32 -13.44
N GLN A 77 -10.61 9.64 -12.68
CA GLN A 77 -12.04 9.95 -12.62
C GLN A 77 -12.32 11.32 -11.98
N SER A 78 -11.61 11.66 -10.90
CA SER A 78 -11.72 12.99 -10.28
C SER A 78 -11.19 14.11 -11.18
N SER A 79 -10.17 13.89 -12.00
CA SER A 79 -9.73 14.87 -13.00
C SER A 79 -10.76 15.06 -14.13
N ALA A 80 -11.36 13.97 -14.63
CA ALA A 80 -12.42 14.03 -15.65
C ALA A 80 -13.71 14.71 -15.13
N ALA A 81 -14.04 14.52 -13.86
CA ALA A 81 -15.17 15.20 -13.21
C ALA A 81 -14.94 16.71 -13.03
N ASN A 82 -13.68 17.14 -12.81
CA ASN A 82 -13.34 18.57 -12.71
C ASN A 82 -13.36 19.28 -14.06
N ASP A 83 -12.98 18.62 -15.17
CA ASP A 83 -13.10 19.19 -16.52
C ASP A 83 -14.57 19.39 -16.95
N LEU A 84 -15.49 18.55 -16.47
CA LEU A 84 -16.94 18.73 -16.69
C LEU A 84 -17.58 19.85 -15.84
N LEU A 85 -16.83 20.43 -14.89
CA LEU A 85 -17.28 21.51 -14.01
C LEU A 85 -16.75 22.89 -14.43
N TYR A 86 -15.94 22.99 -15.49
CA TYR A 86 -15.59 24.27 -16.11
C TYR A 86 -16.81 24.84 -16.86
N ARG A 87 -17.66 25.56 -16.12
CA ARG A 87 -18.62 26.49 -16.72
C ARG A 87 -17.86 27.79 -17.02
N PRO A 88 -17.69 28.20 -18.30
CA PRO A 88 -17.18 29.54 -18.57
C PRO A 88 -18.11 30.53 -17.87
N GLN A 89 -17.57 31.33 -16.95
CA GLN A 89 -18.31 32.45 -16.40
C GLN A 89 -18.57 33.41 -17.55
N ASN A 90 -19.82 33.43 -18.00
CA ASN A 90 -20.30 34.36 -19.00
C ASN A 90 -20.14 35.77 -18.41
N PRO A 91 -19.20 36.62 -18.90
CA PRO A 91 -19.09 37.97 -18.39
C PRO A 91 -20.31 38.72 -18.90
N ARG A 92 -21.28 38.93 -18.01
CA ARG A 92 -22.39 39.85 -18.25
C ARG A 92 -21.79 41.22 -18.62
N GLY A 93 -21.83 41.60 -19.90
CA GLY A 93 -21.52 42.98 -20.27
C GLY A 93 -21.01 43.28 -21.69
N ILE A 94 -21.55 42.69 -22.75
CA ILE A 94 -21.40 43.27 -24.10
C ILE A 94 -22.74 43.86 -24.52
N HIS A 95 -22.90 45.18 -24.35
CA HIS A 95 -24.00 45.91 -24.97
C HIS A 95 -23.70 46.09 -26.46
N LEU A 96 -24.45 45.39 -27.31
CA LEU A 96 -24.48 45.67 -28.74
C LEU A 96 -25.11 47.05 -28.96
N ILE A 97 -24.28 48.05 -29.23
CA ILE A 97 -24.73 49.35 -29.73
C ILE A 97 -25.18 49.13 -31.18
N LYS A 98 -26.49 49.06 -31.42
CA LYS A 98 -27.05 49.15 -32.78
C LYS A 98 -26.84 50.57 -33.30
N LYS A 99 -25.98 50.73 -34.30
CA LYS A 99 -25.86 51.95 -35.09
C LYS A 99 -27.15 52.09 -35.91
N LYS A 100 -27.97 53.10 -35.60
CA LYS A 100 -29.10 53.53 -36.46
C LYS A 100 -28.51 54.20 -37.71
N GLN A 101 -28.97 53.76 -38.89
CA GLN A 101 -28.96 54.56 -40.12
C GLN A 101 -30.30 55.26 -40.24
#